data_AF-A0A7S0GAQ9-F1
#
_entry.id   AF-A0A7S0GAQ9-F1
#
_cell.length_a   1.000
_cell.length_b   1.000
_cell.length_c   1.000
_cell.angle_alpha   90.00
_cell.angle_beta   90.00
_cell.angle_gamma   90.00
#
_symmetry.space_group_name_H-M   'P 1'
#
loop_
_entity.id
_entity.type
_entity.pdbx_description
1 polymer ?
#
loop_
_entity_poly.entity_id
_entity_poly.type
_entity_poly.pdbx_seq_one_letter_code
_entity_poly.pdbx_strand_id
1 'polypeptide(L)'
;MEAFWKAFVLPANDTDTHNSACLVIVTSTYHDDPSRIHSDLQKLWLATIPPHSTNRRKKIVFLSGLATHDLIQLYNIADAFVLPSRGEGWGRPYIEAMAMCLPVI
;
A
#
# COMPACT_ATOMS: atom_id res chain seq x y z
N MET A 1 2.84 -8.24 18.75
CA MET A 1 3.14 -7.33 17.62
C MET A 1 4.06 -7.93 16.55
N GLU A 2 4.79 -9.04 16.80
CA GLU A 2 5.71 -9.62 15.79
C GLU A 2 5.04 -10.33 14.59
N ALA A 3 3.75 -10.67 14.66
CA ALA A 3 3.07 -11.46 13.64
C ALA A 3 2.57 -10.65 12.43
N PHE A 4 2.29 -9.34 12.61
CA PHE A 4 1.69 -8.51 11.56
C PHE A 4 2.69 -8.23 10.42
N TRP A 5 3.94 -7.93 10.77
CA TRP A 5 4.98 -7.53 9.82
C TRP A 5 5.55 -8.69 8.99
N LYS A 6 5.50 -9.92 9.50
CA LYS A 6 5.88 -11.13 8.75
C LYS A 6 4.96 -11.39 7.54
N ALA A 7 3.77 -10.82 7.50
CA ALA A 7 2.83 -10.97 6.38
C ALA A 7 3.12 -10.03 5.18
N PHE A 8 4.03 -9.06 5.36
CA PHE A 8 4.43 -8.09 4.32
C PHE A 8 5.80 -8.40 3.71
N VAL A 9 6.66 -9.14 4.42
CA VAL A 9 7.93 -9.60 3.87
C VAL A 9 7.66 -10.78 2.94
N LEU A 10 7.79 -10.56 1.63
CA LEU A 10 7.82 -11.64 0.66
C LEU A 10 9.00 -12.56 1.01
N PRO A 11 8.82 -13.89 1.11
CA PRO A 11 9.89 -14.79 1.51
C PRO A 11 11.06 -14.71 0.53
N ALA A 12 12.25 -14.39 1.06
CA ALA A 12 13.47 -14.08 0.32
C ALA A 12 14.08 -15.26 -0.48
N ASN A 13 13.49 -16.46 -0.41
CA ASN A 13 14.04 -17.70 -1.00
C ASN A 13 13.39 -18.11 -2.32
N ASP A 14 12.52 -17.30 -2.92
CA ASP A 14 11.90 -17.60 -4.20
C ASP A 14 12.65 -16.86 -5.32
N THR A 15 13.34 -17.59 -6.20
CA THR A 15 14.19 -17.05 -7.28
C THR A 15 13.40 -16.33 -8.39
N ASP A 16 12.11 -16.10 -8.18
CA ASP A 16 11.16 -15.43 -9.07
C ASP A 16 10.57 -14.14 -8.41
N THR A 17 11.43 -13.41 -7.69
CA THR A 17 11.12 -12.19 -6.93
C THR A 17 10.78 -10.97 -7.79
N HIS A 18 11.02 -11.01 -9.10
CA HIS A 18 10.97 -9.83 -9.97
C HIS A 18 9.58 -9.27 -10.29
N ASN A 19 8.48 -9.93 -9.86
CA ASN A 19 7.14 -9.52 -10.32
C ASN A 19 6.07 -9.41 -9.22
N SER A 20 6.41 -9.50 -7.94
CA SER A 20 5.42 -9.40 -6.85
C SER A 20 5.35 -7.97 -6.30
N ALA A 21 4.16 -7.39 -6.23
CA ALA A 21 3.94 -6.05 -5.69
C ALA A 21 2.77 -6.03 -4.71
N CYS A 22 2.94 -5.32 -3.59
CA CYS A 22 1.90 -5.05 -2.61
C CYS A 22 1.57 -3.56 -2.59
N LEU A 23 0.32 -3.21 -2.82
CA LEU A 23 -0.17 -1.84 -2.66
C LEU A 23 -0.78 -1.70 -1.27
N VAL A 24 -0.24 -0.78 -0.46
CA VAL A 24 -0.80 -0.44 0.86
C VAL A 24 -1.51 0.90 0.74
N ILE A 25 -2.81 0.91 1.02
CA ILE A 25 -3.65 2.11 0.99
C ILE A 25 -3.96 2.50 2.44
N VAL A 26 -3.41 3.62 2.88
CA VAL A 26 -3.69 4.20 4.19
C VAL A 26 -4.75 5.27 4.02
N THR A 27 -5.97 5.02 4.50
CA THR A 27 -7.07 5.99 4.39
C THR A 27 -8.12 5.77 5.47
N SER A 28 -8.78 6.86 5.88
CA SER A 28 -9.93 6.85 6.77
C SER A 28 -11.19 7.13 5.96
N THR A 29 -12.15 6.19 5.98
CA THR A 29 -13.43 6.34 5.29
C THR A 29 -14.36 7.18 6.16
N TYR A 30 -14.37 8.51 5.95
CA TYR A 30 -15.12 9.44 6.81
C TYR A 30 -16.64 9.42 6.57
N HIS A 31 -17.12 9.03 5.37
CA HIS A 31 -18.53 9.10 5.00
C HIS A 31 -19.08 7.85 4.30
N ASP A 32 -18.24 6.84 4.09
CA ASP A 32 -18.59 5.63 3.33
C ASP A 32 -18.33 4.37 4.16
N ASP A 33 -19.08 3.32 3.86
CA ASP A 33 -18.86 1.99 4.40
C ASP A 33 -17.49 1.44 3.93
N PRO A 34 -16.54 1.17 4.85
CA PRO A 34 -15.23 0.60 4.49
C PRO A 34 -15.36 -0.66 3.63
N SER A 35 -16.36 -1.50 3.92
CA SER A 35 -16.61 -2.77 3.23
C SER A 35 -16.84 -2.55 1.73
N ARG A 36 -17.57 -1.48 1.40
CA ARG A 36 -17.89 -1.12 0.02
C ARG A 36 -16.65 -0.64 -0.73
N ILE A 37 -15.87 0.24 -0.12
CA ILE A 37 -14.63 0.75 -0.73
C ILE A 37 -13.63 -0.38 -0.98
N HIS A 38 -13.45 -1.27 -0.01
CA HIS A 38 -12.60 -2.44 -0.18
C HIS A 38 -13.07 -3.32 -1.35
N SER A 39 -14.38 -3.58 -1.44
CA SER A 39 -14.97 -4.39 -2.50
C SER A 39 -14.79 -3.76 -3.88
N ASP A 40 -15.00 -2.45 -4.00
CA ASP A 40 -14.89 -1.74 -5.27
C ASP A 40 -13.44 -1.64 -5.74
N LEU A 41 -12.50 -1.38 -4.84
CA LEU A 41 -11.07 -1.39 -5.16
C LEU A 41 -10.55 -2.79 -5.50
N GLN A 42 -11.03 -3.83 -4.82
CA GLN A 42 -10.70 -5.20 -5.19
C GLN A 42 -11.21 -5.55 -6.60
N LYS A 43 -12.43 -5.13 -6.95
CA LYS A 43 -12.96 -5.31 -8.32
C LYS A 43 -12.12 -4.56 -9.36
N LEU A 44 -11.80 -3.29 -9.11
CA LEU A 44 -10.97 -2.47 -10.00
C LEU A 44 -9.58 -3.07 -10.18
N TRP A 45 -8.97 -3.54 -9.09
CA TRP A 45 -7.68 -4.20 -9.13
C TRP A 45 -7.71 -5.45 -9.99
N LEU A 46 -8.68 -6.33 -9.77
CA LEU A 46 -8.86 -7.55 -10.57
C LEU A 46 -9.10 -7.24 -12.05
N ALA A 47 -9.86 -6.19 -12.36
CA ALA A 47 -10.09 -5.75 -13.74
C ALA A 47 -8.83 -5.19 -14.41
N THR A 48 -7.86 -4.70 -13.64
CA THR A 48 -6.59 -4.15 -14.15
C THR A 48 -5.57 -5.26 -14.44
N ILE A 49 -5.82 -6.50 -13.99
CA ILE A 49 -4.93 -7.64 -14.24
C ILE A 49 -5.27 -8.23 -15.62
N PRO A 50 -4.32 -8.27 -16.58
CA PRO A 50 -4.56 -8.88 -17.88
C PRO A 50 -4.94 -10.37 -17.75
N PRO A 51 -5.86 -10.89 -18.59
CA PRO A 51 -6.38 -12.26 -18.48
C PRO A 51 -5.30 -13.37 -18.64
N HIS A 52 -4.14 -13.04 -19.20
CA HIS A 52 -2.99 -13.95 -19.36
C HIS A 52 -1.88 -13.72 -18.34
N SER A 53 -2.08 -12.83 -17.36
CA SER A 53 -1.11 -12.62 -16.29
C SER A 53 -1.22 -13.73 -15.26
N THR A 54 -0.25 -14.64 -15.24
CA THR A 54 -0.06 -15.64 -14.17
C THR A 54 0.36 -15.00 -12.83
N ASN A 55 0.51 -13.68 -12.79
CA ASN A 55 0.98 -12.92 -11.65
C ASN A 55 -0.11 -12.76 -10.57
N ARG A 56 -0.40 -13.88 -9.91
CA ARG A 56 -1.33 -14.02 -8.77
C ARG A 56 -0.84 -13.34 -7.48
N ARG A 57 0.33 -12.68 -7.49
CA ARG A 57 1.02 -12.19 -6.29
C ARG A 57 0.84 -10.68 -6.05
N LYS A 58 -0.14 -10.08 -6.72
CA LYS A 58 -0.54 -8.67 -6.58
C LYS A 58 -1.54 -8.50 -5.43
N LYS A 59 -1.09 -7.95 -4.30
CA LYS A 59 -1.88 -7.81 -3.07
C LYS A 59 -2.24 -6.34 -2.81
N ILE A 60 -3.46 -6.07 -2.35
CA ILE A 60 -3.85 -4.77 -1.79
C ILE A 60 -4.10 -4.95 -0.30
N VAL A 61 -3.59 -4.04 0.52
CA VAL A 61 -3.85 -3.95 1.95
C VAL A 61 -4.39 -2.58 2.27
N PHE A 62 -5.45 -2.54 3.08
CA PHE A 62 -6.04 -1.30 3.56
C PHE A 62 -5.74 -1.14 5.04
N LEU A 63 -5.27 0.04 5.40
CA LEU A 63 -4.97 0.43 6.77
C LEU A 63 -5.69 1.73 7.10
N SER A 64 -6.18 1.83 8.32
CA SER A 64 -6.82 3.04 8.86
C SER A 64 -6.46 3.17 10.34
N GLY A 65 -6.50 4.40 10.87
CA GLY A 65 -6.26 4.65 12.30
C GLY A 65 -4.87 4.23 12.80
N LEU A 66 -3.84 4.28 11.94
CA LEU A 66 -2.47 3.93 12.32
C LEU A 66 -1.94 4.90 13.38
N ALA A 67 -1.26 4.35 14.39
CA ALA A 67 -0.47 5.16 15.29
C ALA A 67 0.76 5.71 14.56
N THR A 68 1.31 6.83 15.05
CA THR A 68 2.46 7.50 14.40
C THR A 68 3.67 6.57 14.24
N HIS A 69 3.93 5.69 15.20
CA HIS A 69 5.06 4.75 15.11
C HIS A 69 4.87 3.70 14.01
N ASP A 70 3.63 3.22 13.79
CA ASP A 70 3.32 2.28 12.71
C ASP A 70 3.45 2.95 11.34
N LEU A 71 3.07 4.23 11.25
CA LEU A 71 3.23 5.02 10.02
C LEU A 71 4.72 5.20 9.67
N ILE A 72 5.57 5.49 10.66
CA ILE A 72 7.03 5.57 10.47
C ILE A 72 7.60 4.22 10.02
N GLN A 73 7.14 3.11 10.62
CA GLN A 73 7.56 1.78 10.18
C GLN A 73 7.12 1.50 8.74
N LEU A 74 5.91 1.90 8.36
CA LEU A 74 5.40 1.74 7.01
C LEU A 74 6.25 2.49 5.99
N TYR A 75 6.64 3.74 6.28
CA TYR A 75 7.56 4.49 5.42
C TYR A 75 8.93 3.81 5.32
N ASN A 76 9.46 3.23 6.40
CA ASN A 76 10.77 2.56 6.38
C ASN A 76 10.80 1.27 5.55
N ILE A 77 9.67 0.57 5.40
CA ILE A 77 9.60 -0.71 4.68
C ILE A 77 9.04 -0.60 3.26
N ALA A 78 8.52 0.58 2.88
CA ALA A 78 7.99 0.80 1.56
C ALA A 78 9.13 1.02 0.54
N ASP A 79 8.93 0.57 -0.70
CA ASP A 79 9.88 0.83 -1.79
C ASP A 79 9.61 2.17 -2.49
N ALA A 80 8.37 2.68 -2.41
CA ALA A 80 7.94 3.95 -2.99
C ALA A 80 6.66 4.45 -2.30
N PHE A 81 6.45 5.77 -2.38
CA PHE A 81 5.24 6.45 -1.93
C PHE A 81 4.50 7.05 -3.14
N VAL A 82 3.18 6.87 -3.20
CA VAL A 82 2.34 7.40 -4.28
C VAL A 82 1.26 8.29 -3.68
N LEU A 83 1.13 9.51 -4.19
CA LEU A 83 0.11 10.46 -3.72
C LEU A 83 -0.85 10.86 -4.84
N PRO A 84 -1.91 10.08 -5.09
CA PRO A 84 -2.89 10.37 -6.13
C PRO A 84 -3.92 11.45 -5.71
N SER A 85 -3.52 12.42 -4.89
CA SER A 85 -4.39 13.49 -4.39
C SER A 85 -4.42 14.68 -5.35
N ARG A 86 -5.60 15.26 -5.55
CA ARG A 86 -5.79 16.49 -6.35
C ARG A 86 -5.42 17.77 -5.59
N GLY A 87 -5.27 17.69 -4.28
CA GLY A 87 -4.96 18.82 -3.41
C GLY A 87 -4.85 18.38 -1.97
N GLU A 88 -3.66 18.51 -1.40
CA GLU A 88 -3.43 18.33 0.02
C GLU A 88 -3.13 19.67 0.66
N GLY A 89 -3.75 19.95 1.82
CA GLY A 89 -3.65 21.28 2.43
C GLY A 89 -2.21 21.73 2.69
N TRP A 90 -1.36 20.81 3.15
CA TRP A 90 0.03 21.11 3.52
C TRP A 90 1.06 20.13 2.97
N GLY A 91 0.62 19.05 2.30
CA GLY A 91 1.57 18.11 1.69
C GLY A 91 2.42 17.29 2.65
N ARG A 92 1.99 17.17 3.91
CA ARG A 92 2.76 16.47 4.94
C ARG A 92 3.14 15.04 4.55
N PRO A 93 2.25 14.20 4.00
CA PRO A 93 2.57 12.82 3.65
C PRO A 93 3.71 12.69 2.64
N TYR A 94 3.77 13.55 1.61
CA TYR A 94 4.86 13.47 0.63
C TYR A 94 6.18 14.04 1.18
N ILE A 95 6.13 15.08 2.02
CA ILE A 95 7.33 15.62 2.69
C ILE A 95 7.90 14.58 3.64
N GLU A 96 7.03 13.92 4.42
CA GLU A 96 7.39 12.83 5.32
C GLU A 96 8.02 11.67 4.53
N ALA A 97 7.45 11.27 3.39
CA ALA A 97 8.03 10.26 2.51
C ALA A 97 9.40 10.65 1.93
N MET A 98 9.54 11.89 1.45
CA MET A 98 10.82 12.42 0.93
C MET A 98 11.90 12.47 2.03
N ALA A 99 11.52 12.86 3.25
CA ALA A 99 12.42 12.88 4.40
C ALA A 99 12.90 11.47 4.79
N MET A 100 12.11 10.45 4.48
CA MET A 100 12.44 9.03 4.65
C MET A 100 13.15 8.44 3.42
N CYS A 101 13.58 9.26 2.47
CA CYS A 101 14.25 8.87 1.22
C CYS A 101 13.42 7.94 0.33
N LEU A 102 12.08 7.99 0.42
CA LEU A 102 11.22 7.23 -0.48
C LEU A 102 11.10 7.95 -1.83
N PRO A 103 11.21 7.21 -2.96
CA PRO A 103 10.73 7.70 -4.24
C PRO A 103 9.26 8.10 -4.11
N VAL A 104 8.95 9.36 -4.46
CA VAL A 104 7.58 9.90 -4.44
C VAL A 104 7.05 9.99 -5.87
N ILE A 105 5.83 9.47 -6.08
CA ILE A 105 5.11 9.41 -7.36
C ILE A 105 3.79 10.18 -7.26
#